data_AF-A0A8C3VVH3-F1
#
_entry.id   AF-A0A8C3VVH3-F1
#
_cell.length_a   1.000
_cell.length_b   1.000
_cell.length_c   1.000
_cell.angle_alpha   90.00
_cell.angle_beta   90.00
_cell.angle_gamma   90.00
#
_symmetry.space_group_name_H-M   'P 1'
#
loop_
_entity.id
_entity.type
_entity.pdbx_description
1 polymer ?
#
loop_
_entity_poly.entity_id
_entity_poly.type
_entity_poly.pdbx_seq_one_letter_code
_entity_poly.pdbx_strand_id
1 'polypeptide(L)'
;MGRNPPINGLSTQLELVNHVLPSFLSYLPAALETLELPSCALLNEDICFLSQSPQVSHLKKLDLSKNDLSQIVPGALEALLREAAGTLQDLVLNHCGIRDLHLTVLLPALSCCLHLHSFRFSGNCISTYSLENLLKLVTELSELKVVVCPCPEEIYEYEEGMRMYSIQLEQFFSVKTMVQNTLRASGRDTTDVYRTLFHVSNGPSSGLQ
;
A
#
# COMPACT_ATOMS: atom_id res chain seq x y z
N MET A 1 -40.65 7.38 -6.36
CA MET A 1 -39.57 6.52 -6.86
C MET A 1 -38.27 7.30 -6.84
N GLY A 2 -37.59 7.33 -5.68
CA GLY A 2 -36.23 7.88 -5.60
C GLY A 2 -35.26 6.76 -5.98
N ARG A 3 -34.64 6.84 -7.16
CA ARG A 3 -33.49 5.99 -7.47
C ARG A 3 -32.35 6.48 -6.60
N ASN A 4 -31.97 5.73 -5.57
CA ASN A 4 -30.67 5.93 -4.94
C ASN A 4 -29.60 5.75 -6.03
N PRO A 5 -28.60 6.64 -6.12
CA PRO A 5 -27.48 6.43 -7.04
C PRO A 5 -26.79 5.10 -6.72
N PRO A 6 -26.25 4.38 -7.72
CA PRO A 6 -25.48 3.18 -7.45
C PRO A 6 -24.27 3.56 -6.60
N ILE A 7 -24.14 2.91 -5.44
CA ILE A 7 -23.01 3.10 -4.54
C ILE A 7 -21.83 2.36 -5.16
N ASN A 8 -21.01 3.06 -5.93
CA ASN A 8 -19.88 2.48 -6.67
C ASN A 8 -18.60 2.31 -5.82
N GLY A 9 -18.66 2.67 -4.54
CA GLY A 9 -17.53 2.59 -3.62
C GLY A 9 -17.94 2.26 -2.20
N LEU A 10 -17.10 1.46 -1.52
CA LEU A 10 -17.20 1.19 -0.09
C LEU A 10 -16.02 1.78 0.66
N SER A 11 -16.35 2.45 1.76
CA SER A 11 -15.39 2.84 2.78
C SER A 11 -15.97 2.46 4.12
N THR A 12 -15.38 1.46 4.79
CA THR A 12 -15.85 1.00 6.09
C THR A 12 -14.72 1.05 7.10
N GLN A 13 -14.93 1.77 8.21
CA GLN A 13 -14.07 1.78 9.41
C GLN A 13 -14.57 0.79 10.49
N LEU A 14 -15.43 -0.16 10.13
CA LEU A 14 -16.09 -1.04 11.09
C LEU A 14 -15.09 -2.04 11.67
N GLU A 15 -14.89 -2.02 12.98
CA GLU A 15 -14.11 -3.00 13.78
C GLU A 15 -14.70 -4.43 13.75
N LEU A 16 -15.61 -4.74 12.82
CA LEU A 16 -16.45 -5.95 12.77
C LEU A 16 -16.41 -6.62 11.38
N VAL A 17 -15.29 -6.55 10.67
CA VAL A 17 -15.15 -7.20 9.34
C VAL A 17 -15.01 -8.73 9.45
N ASN A 18 -14.49 -9.22 10.58
CA ASN A 18 -14.35 -10.65 10.84
C ASN A 18 -15.70 -11.37 10.68
N HIS A 19 -15.76 -12.31 9.72
CA HIS A 19 -16.93 -13.12 9.34
C HIS A 19 -18.09 -12.42 8.63
N VAL A 20 -18.11 -11.09 8.52
CA VAL A 20 -19.21 -10.36 7.86
C VAL A 20 -18.87 -10.00 6.42
N LEU A 21 -17.57 -9.90 6.07
CA LEU A 21 -17.13 -9.49 4.73
C LEU A 21 -17.75 -10.32 3.58
N PRO A 22 -17.83 -11.66 3.66
CA PRO A 22 -18.50 -12.46 2.63
C PRO A 22 -19.97 -12.14 2.46
N SER A 23 -20.68 -12.03 3.59
CA SER A 23 -22.11 -11.70 3.59
C SER A 23 -22.31 -10.27 3.06
N PHE A 24 -21.45 -9.34 3.43
CA PHE A 24 -21.54 -7.94 3.04
C PHE A 24 -21.27 -7.73 1.55
N LEU A 25 -20.21 -8.35 1.01
CA LEU A 25 -19.90 -8.32 -0.43
C LEU A 25 -21.04 -8.88 -1.29
N SER A 26 -21.79 -9.87 -0.81
CA SER A 26 -22.94 -10.42 -1.54
C SER A 26 -24.08 -9.42 -1.78
N TYR A 27 -24.17 -8.35 -0.97
CA TYR A 27 -25.18 -7.30 -1.11
C TYR A 27 -24.72 -6.11 -1.95
N LEU A 28 -23.47 -6.13 -2.41
CA LEU A 28 -22.85 -5.00 -3.10
C LEU A 28 -22.95 -5.14 -4.62
N PRO A 29 -22.91 -4.02 -5.36
CA PRO A 29 -23.01 -4.06 -6.81
C PRO A 29 -21.94 -4.97 -7.42
N ALA A 30 -22.29 -5.64 -8.52
CA ALA A 30 -21.36 -6.53 -9.22
C ALA A 30 -20.11 -5.79 -9.75
N ALA A 31 -20.24 -4.48 -10.05
CA ALA A 31 -19.16 -3.62 -10.54
C ALA A 31 -18.75 -2.61 -9.47
N LEU A 32 -18.22 -3.09 -8.35
CA LEU A 32 -17.64 -2.22 -7.34
C LEU A 32 -16.32 -1.65 -7.87
N GLU A 33 -16.19 -0.33 -7.92
CA GLU A 33 -14.98 0.32 -8.44
C GLU A 33 -14.02 0.74 -7.32
N THR A 34 -14.49 0.87 -6.08
CA THR A 34 -13.69 1.32 -4.94
C THR A 34 -13.97 0.46 -3.71
N LEU A 35 -12.91 -0.10 -3.13
CA LEU A 35 -12.95 -0.85 -1.89
C LEU A 35 -11.91 -0.29 -0.91
N GLU A 36 -12.38 0.32 0.17
CA GLU A 36 -11.54 0.86 1.23
C GLU A 36 -11.87 0.18 2.55
N LEU A 37 -10.88 -0.55 3.06
CA LEU A 37 -10.94 -1.32 4.31
C LEU A 37 -9.80 -0.92 5.26
N PRO A 38 -9.59 0.37 5.56
CA PRO A 38 -8.51 0.78 6.45
C PRO A 38 -8.79 0.34 7.89
N SER A 39 -7.79 -0.16 8.61
CA SER A 39 -7.90 -0.54 10.04
C SER A 39 -9.05 -1.51 10.35
N CYS A 40 -9.30 -2.48 9.47
CA CYS A 40 -10.41 -3.43 9.59
C CYS A 40 -10.03 -4.75 10.29
N ALA A 41 -8.78 -4.89 10.76
CA ALA A 41 -8.24 -6.11 11.36
C ALA A 41 -8.41 -7.36 10.48
N LEU A 42 -8.18 -7.19 9.16
CA LEU A 42 -8.35 -8.25 8.16
C LEU A 42 -7.51 -9.49 8.47
N LEU A 43 -8.12 -10.66 8.32
CA LEU A 43 -7.47 -11.96 8.42
C LEU A 43 -7.09 -12.49 7.03
N ASN A 44 -6.28 -13.56 7.03
CA ASN A 44 -5.89 -14.23 5.78
C ASN A 44 -7.11 -14.74 5.00
N GLU A 45 -8.12 -15.26 5.71
CA GLU A 45 -9.36 -15.76 5.12
C GLU A 45 -10.13 -14.64 4.41
N ASP A 46 -10.12 -13.42 4.93
CA ASP A 46 -10.80 -12.28 4.32
C ASP A 46 -10.12 -11.89 3.00
N ILE A 47 -8.78 -11.86 2.96
CA ILE A 47 -8.01 -11.60 1.74
C ILE A 47 -8.19 -12.72 0.71
N CYS A 48 -8.18 -13.98 1.14
CA CYS A 48 -8.47 -15.13 0.28
C CYS A 48 -9.89 -15.09 -0.28
N PHE A 49 -10.87 -14.64 0.50
CA PHE A 49 -12.23 -14.47 0.03
C PHE A 49 -12.32 -13.33 -0.99
N LEU A 50 -11.69 -12.18 -0.69
CA LEU A 50 -11.63 -11.05 -1.61
C LEU A 50 -11.03 -11.47 -2.95
N SER A 51 -9.91 -12.18 -2.97
CA SER A 51 -9.26 -12.61 -4.21
C SER A 51 -10.10 -13.58 -5.05
N GLN A 52 -11.14 -14.19 -4.49
CA GLN A 52 -12.06 -15.06 -5.22
C GLN A 52 -13.36 -14.34 -5.62
N SER A 53 -13.57 -13.11 -5.15
CA SER A 53 -14.78 -12.35 -5.45
C SER A 53 -14.72 -11.75 -6.87
N PRO A 54 -15.76 -11.94 -7.70
CA PRO A 54 -15.79 -11.37 -9.05
C PRO A 54 -15.72 -9.84 -9.06
N GLN A 55 -16.10 -9.20 -7.94
CA GLN A 55 -16.08 -7.75 -7.77
C GLN A 55 -14.66 -7.16 -7.86
N VAL A 56 -13.62 -7.94 -7.52
CA VAL A 56 -12.23 -7.47 -7.51
C VAL A 56 -11.75 -7.12 -8.91
N SER A 57 -12.20 -7.85 -9.93
CA SER A 57 -11.81 -7.62 -11.33
C SER A 57 -12.23 -6.24 -11.87
N HIS A 58 -13.14 -5.55 -11.18
CA HIS A 58 -13.64 -4.22 -11.55
C HIS A 58 -13.08 -3.09 -10.67
N LEU A 59 -12.25 -3.40 -9.67
CA LEU A 59 -11.74 -2.41 -8.73
C LEU A 59 -10.74 -1.48 -9.39
N LYS A 60 -11.05 -0.18 -9.36
CA LYS A 60 -10.12 0.90 -9.68
C LYS A 60 -9.34 1.35 -8.45
N LYS A 61 -9.91 1.24 -7.25
CA LYS A 61 -9.25 1.63 -6.00
C LYS A 61 -9.35 0.55 -4.94
N LEU A 62 -8.20 0.21 -4.35
CA LEU A 62 -8.08 -0.71 -3.22
C LEU A 62 -7.26 -0.07 -2.10
N ASP A 63 -7.87 0.09 -0.92
CA ASP A 63 -7.19 0.55 0.30
C ASP A 63 -7.29 -0.53 1.38
N LEU A 64 -6.15 -1.10 1.76
CA LEU A 64 -6.01 -2.07 2.85
C LEU A 64 -5.14 -1.51 3.99
N SER A 65 -4.95 -0.20 4.04
CA SER A 65 -4.02 0.43 4.97
C SER A 65 -4.32 0.11 6.43
N LYS A 66 -3.29 0.10 7.26
CA LYS A 66 -3.38 -0.11 8.72
C LYS A 66 -3.98 -1.46 9.13
N ASN A 67 -4.01 -2.45 8.25
CA ASN A 67 -4.26 -3.85 8.60
C ASN A 67 -2.91 -4.55 8.78
N ASP A 68 -2.77 -5.42 9.78
CA ASP A 68 -1.56 -6.21 9.94
C ASP A 68 -1.51 -7.34 8.89
N LEU A 69 -0.88 -7.06 7.75
CA LEU A 69 -0.69 -8.02 6.67
C LEU A 69 0.60 -8.83 6.85
N SER A 70 1.33 -8.65 7.97
CA SER A 70 2.60 -9.36 8.22
C SER A 70 2.43 -10.85 8.50
N GLN A 71 1.24 -11.25 8.92
CA GLN A 71 0.86 -12.64 9.21
C GLN A 71 0.04 -13.28 8.09
N ILE A 72 -0.30 -12.51 7.06
CA ILE A 72 -1.09 -13.01 5.93
C ILE A 72 -0.19 -13.79 4.98
N VAL A 73 -0.69 -14.89 4.45
CA VAL A 73 0.05 -15.70 3.49
C VAL A 73 0.30 -14.84 2.23
N PRO A 74 1.56 -14.61 1.82
CA PRO A 74 1.87 -13.70 0.71
C PRO A 74 1.09 -14.00 -0.57
N GLY A 75 0.83 -15.28 -0.85
CA GLY A 75 0.06 -15.72 -2.02
C GLY A 75 -1.40 -15.25 -2.05
N ALA A 76 -2.02 -15.00 -0.89
CA ALA A 76 -3.39 -14.49 -0.84
C ALA A 76 -3.45 -13.05 -1.38
N LEU A 77 -2.52 -12.21 -0.93
CA LEU A 77 -2.42 -10.82 -1.36
C LEU A 77 -1.93 -10.73 -2.82
N GLU A 78 -1.04 -11.63 -3.24
CA GLU A 78 -0.63 -11.76 -4.65
C GLU A 78 -1.83 -12.07 -5.56
N ALA A 79 -2.66 -13.05 -5.18
CA ALA A 79 -3.85 -13.44 -5.94
C ALA A 79 -4.84 -12.26 -6.05
N LEU A 80 -5.07 -11.54 -4.93
CA LEU A 80 -5.94 -10.36 -4.92
C LEU A 80 -5.49 -9.29 -5.92
N LEU A 81 -4.19 -8.96 -5.92
CA LEU A 81 -3.63 -7.97 -6.84
C LEU A 81 -3.69 -8.46 -8.29
N ARG A 82 -3.47 -9.74 -8.53
CA ARG A 82 -3.52 -10.33 -9.87
C ARG A 82 -4.92 -10.26 -10.48
N GLU A 83 -5.95 -10.48 -9.68
CA GLU A 83 -7.34 -10.34 -10.12
C GLU A 83 -7.71 -8.88 -10.40
N ALA A 84 -7.21 -7.92 -9.61
CA ALA A 84 -7.47 -6.49 -9.81
C ALA A 84 -6.59 -5.85 -10.89
N ALA A 85 -5.51 -6.51 -11.33
CA ALA A 85 -4.43 -5.90 -12.10
C ALA A 85 -4.90 -5.20 -13.40
N GLY A 86 -5.95 -5.71 -14.03
CA GLY A 86 -6.49 -5.16 -15.28
C GLY A 86 -7.27 -3.86 -15.13
N THR A 87 -7.66 -3.46 -13.92
CA THR A 87 -8.51 -2.28 -13.68
C THR A 87 -7.98 -1.35 -12.59
N LEU A 88 -7.07 -1.83 -11.74
CA LEU A 88 -6.56 -1.10 -10.58
C LEU A 88 -5.76 0.15 -10.97
N GLN A 89 -6.20 1.29 -10.44
CA GLN A 89 -5.62 2.62 -10.64
C GLN A 89 -5.01 3.20 -9.36
N ASP A 90 -5.59 2.89 -8.21
CA ASP A 90 -5.13 3.39 -6.90
C ASP A 90 -4.98 2.24 -5.90
N LEU A 91 -3.76 2.03 -5.41
CA LEU A 91 -3.45 1.02 -4.39
C LEU A 91 -2.86 1.67 -3.14
N VAL A 92 -3.46 1.41 -1.98
CA VAL A 92 -3.02 1.91 -0.68
C VAL A 92 -2.77 0.75 0.28
N LEU A 93 -1.50 0.55 0.64
CA LEU A 93 -0.98 -0.46 1.56
C LEU A 93 -0.12 0.19 2.65
N ASN A 94 -0.53 1.36 3.14
CA ASN A 94 0.21 2.09 4.17
C ASN A 94 0.08 1.39 5.54
N HIS A 95 1.15 1.32 6.31
CA HIS A 95 1.16 0.78 7.68
C HIS A 95 0.63 -0.65 7.76
N CYS A 96 1.00 -1.50 6.80
CA CYS A 96 0.49 -2.87 6.70
C CYS A 96 1.41 -3.93 7.33
N GLY A 97 2.55 -3.54 7.91
CA GLY A 97 3.53 -4.48 8.46
C GLY A 97 4.21 -5.36 7.39
N ILE A 98 4.11 -4.99 6.10
CA ILE A 98 4.67 -5.76 4.99
C ILE A 98 6.20 -5.75 5.09
N ARG A 99 6.80 -6.92 4.92
CA ARG A 99 8.26 -7.15 4.98
C ARG A 99 8.83 -7.60 3.64
N ASP A 100 10.15 -7.69 3.54
CA ASP A 100 10.88 -8.09 2.33
C ASP A 100 10.35 -9.36 1.65
N LEU A 101 10.07 -10.40 2.44
CA LEU A 101 9.55 -11.67 1.93
C LEU A 101 8.18 -11.50 1.25
N HIS A 102 7.30 -10.71 1.87
CA HIS A 102 6.00 -10.40 1.29
C HIS A 102 6.17 -9.58 0.03
N LEU A 103 6.98 -8.51 0.06
CA LEU A 103 7.18 -7.64 -1.09
C LEU A 103 7.72 -8.42 -2.30
N THR A 104 8.68 -9.33 -2.08
CA THR A 104 9.25 -10.17 -3.15
C THR A 104 8.18 -10.97 -3.89
N VAL A 105 7.17 -11.47 -3.18
CA VAL A 105 6.04 -12.20 -3.76
C VAL A 105 5.02 -11.27 -4.43
N LEU A 106 4.88 -10.04 -3.94
CA LEU A 106 3.94 -9.06 -4.50
C LEU A 106 4.46 -8.39 -5.78
N LEU A 107 5.77 -8.23 -5.95
CA LEU A 107 6.36 -7.53 -7.11
C LEU A 107 5.86 -8.07 -8.46
N PRO A 108 5.79 -9.40 -8.72
CA PRO A 108 5.25 -9.94 -9.97
C PRO A 108 3.76 -9.66 -10.21
N ALA A 109 2.95 -9.48 -9.17
CA ALA A 109 1.54 -9.11 -9.32
C ALA A 109 1.40 -7.61 -9.59
N LEU A 110 2.20 -6.79 -8.90
CA LEU A 110 2.24 -5.35 -9.11
C LEU A 110 2.74 -4.96 -10.51
N SER A 111 3.66 -5.73 -11.12
CA SER A 111 4.10 -5.49 -12.51
C SER A 111 3.01 -5.71 -13.55
N CYS A 112 1.96 -6.46 -13.20
CA CYS A 112 0.78 -6.63 -14.06
C CYS A 112 -0.23 -5.48 -13.93
N CYS A 113 -0.09 -4.60 -12.93
CA CYS A 113 -1.02 -3.49 -12.68
C CYS A 113 -0.70 -2.28 -13.60
N LEU A 114 -0.88 -2.46 -14.92
CA LEU A 114 -0.44 -1.49 -15.93
C LEU A 114 -1.18 -0.14 -15.89
N HIS A 115 -2.38 -0.11 -15.30
CA HIS A 115 -3.20 1.10 -15.16
C HIS A 115 -2.99 1.83 -13.83
N LEU A 116 -2.02 1.40 -13.01
CA LEU A 116 -1.82 1.95 -11.69
C LEU A 116 -1.28 3.39 -11.78
N HIS A 117 -2.06 4.35 -11.27
CA HIS A 117 -1.74 5.77 -11.20
C HIS A 117 -1.18 6.20 -9.83
N SER A 118 -1.66 5.60 -8.75
CA SER A 118 -1.17 5.83 -7.39
C SER A 118 -0.83 4.54 -6.67
N PHE A 119 0.37 4.48 -6.09
CA PHE A 119 0.78 3.42 -5.18
C PHE A 119 1.29 4.00 -3.87
N ARG A 120 0.64 3.67 -2.75
CA ARG A 120 1.04 4.14 -1.42
C ARG A 120 1.43 2.98 -0.54
N PHE A 121 2.67 2.98 -0.06
CA PHE A 121 3.31 1.86 0.63
C PHE A 121 4.12 2.32 1.87
N SER A 122 3.85 3.51 2.41
CA SER A 122 4.59 4.04 3.58
C SER A 122 4.32 3.24 4.85
N GLY A 123 5.29 3.24 5.79
CA GLY A 123 5.12 2.62 7.11
C GLY A 123 5.14 1.09 7.10
N ASN A 124 5.71 0.49 6.06
CA ASN A 124 6.04 -0.93 5.99
C ASN A 124 7.53 -1.15 6.34
N CYS A 125 7.88 -2.37 6.76
CA CYS A 125 9.19 -2.72 7.28
C CYS A 125 10.01 -3.46 6.22
N ILE A 126 10.58 -2.71 5.26
CA ILE A 126 11.39 -3.28 4.18
C ILE A 126 12.85 -2.85 4.29
N SER A 127 13.76 -3.65 3.75
CA SER A 127 15.16 -3.28 3.61
C SER A 127 15.38 -2.27 2.48
N THR A 128 16.55 -1.65 2.49
CA THR A 128 17.01 -0.79 1.39
C THR A 128 17.09 -1.57 0.08
N TYR A 129 17.48 -2.85 0.12
CA TYR A 129 17.53 -3.74 -1.04
C TYR A 129 16.14 -3.96 -1.66
N SER A 130 15.15 -4.23 -0.83
CA SER A 130 13.75 -4.34 -1.24
C SER A 130 13.20 -3.05 -1.84
N LEU A 131 13.57 -1.90 -1.26
CA LEU A 131 13.20 -0.60 -1.79
C LEU A 131 13.78 -0.40 -3.21
N GLU A 132 15.04 -0.76 -3.46
CA GLU A 132 15.61 -0.68 -4.81
C GLU A 132 14.86 -1.54 -5.83
N ASN A 133 14.44 -2.75 -5.44
CA ASN A 133 13.65 -3.61 -6.32
C ASN A 133 12.25 -3.03 -6.59
N LEU A 134 11.62 -2.42 -5.57
CA LEU A 134 10.38 -1.68 -5.76
C LEU A 134 10.56 -0.49 -6.70
N LEU A 135 11.67 0.24 -6.61
CA LEU A 135 11.93 1.35 -7.51
C LEU A 135 12.10 0.89 -8.96
N LYS A 136 12.77 -0.23 -9.22
CA LYS A 136 12.86 -0.82 -10.57
C LYS A 136 11.46 -1.06 -11.16
N LEU A 137 10.56 -1.67 -10.38
CA LEU A 137 9.17 -1.85 -10.77
C LEU A 137 8.46 -0.51 -11.07
N VAL A 138 8.61 0.48 -10.19
CA VAL A 138 8.04 1.83 -10.37
C VAL A 138 8.52 2.46 -11.68
N THR A 139 9.77 2.20 -12.08
CA THR A 139 10.29 2.69 -13.36
C THR A 139 9.69 2.00 -14.58
N GLU A 140 9.05 0.84 -14.44
CA GLU A 140 8.40 0.08 -15.52
C GLU A 140 6.90 0.43 -15.68
N LEU A 141 6.21 0.84 -14.62
CA LEU A 141 4.78 1.17 -14.63
C LEU A 141 4.50 2.55 -15.24
N SER A 142 4.36 2.64 -16.57
CA SER A 142 4.29 3.91 -17.33
C SER A 142 3.18 4.88 -16.89
N GLU A 143 2.03 4.37 -16.43
CA GLU A 143 0.90 5.19 -16.00
C GLU A 143 0.99 5.69 -14.55
N LEU A 144 1.98 5.22 -13.78
CA LEU A 144 2.18 5.57 -12.38
C LEU A 144 2.68 7.01 -12.23
N LYS A 145 1.89 7.81 -11.51
CA LYS A 145 2.13 9.24 -11.29
C LYS A 145 2.53 9.55 -9.85
N VAL A 146 2.00 8.78 -8.90
CA VAL A 146 2.22 9.01 -7.47
C VAL A 146 2.73 7.71 -6.84
N VAL A 147 3.91 7.76 -6.24
CA VAL A 147 4.41 6.69 -5.37
C VAL A 147 4.67 7.24 -3.98
N VAL A 148 4.38 6.46 -2.95
CA VAL A 148 4.79 6.76 -1.57
C VAL A 148 5.51 5.53 -1.04
N CYS A 149 6.83 5.62 -0.92
CA CYS A 149 7.66 4.52 -0.44
C CYS A 149 7.86 4.58 1.09
N PRO A 150 8.11 3.45 1.75
CA PRO A 150 8.49 3.41 3.15
C PRO A 150 9.95 3.84 3.33
N CYS A 151 10.25 4.33 4.53
CA CYS A 151 11.60 4.34 5.08
C CYS A 151 12.13 2.91 5.17
N PRO A 152 13.32 2.59 4.62
CA PRO A 152 13.95 1.32 4.90
C PRO A 152 14.19 1.12 6.40
N GLU A 153 14.14 -0.13 6.87
CA GLU A 153 14.30 -0.45 8.29
C GLU A 153 15.68 -0.02 8.81
N GLU A 154 16.72 -0.08 7.98
CA GLU A 154 18.10 0.19 8.40
C GLU A 154 18.34 1.65 8.79
N ILE A 155 17.52 2.59 8.31
CA ILE A 155 17.71 4.01 8.63
C ILE A 155 17.27 4.35 10.06
N TYR A 156 16.58 3.43 10.73
CA TYR A 156 16.10 3.62 12.08
C TYR A 156 17.12 3.11 13.09
N GLU A 157 17.43 3.95 14.07
CA GLU A 157 18.23 3.58 15.23
C GLU A 157 17.35 2.99 16.32
N TYR A 158 17.83 1.89 16.90
CA TYR A 158 17.28 1.31 18.11
C TYR A 158 18.10 1.79 19.30
N GLU A 159 17.57 2.74 20.07
CA GLU A 159 18.15 3.03 21.39
C GLU A 159 17.67 1.97 22.39
N GLU A 160 18.61 1.30 23.05
CA GLU A 160 18.32 0.28 24.07
C GLU A 160 17.34 0.83 25.13
N GLY A 161 16.17 0.20 25.24
CA GLY A 161 15.18 0.50 26.28
C GLY A 161 14.13 1.56 25.94
N MET A 162 14.18 2.22 24.77
CA MET A 162 13.17 3.18 24.32
C MET A 162 12.58 2.76 22.96
N ARG A 163 11.26 2.91 22.78
CA ARG A 163 10.59 2.77 21.46
C ARG A 163 10.83 3.98 20.54
N MET A 164 11.92 4.71 20.74
CA MET A 164 12.16 5.96 20.01
C MET A 164 13.05 5.65 18.81
N TYR A 165 12.43 5.60 17.64
CA TYR A 165 13.13 5.50 16.37
C TYR A 165 13.77 6.86 16.04
N SER A 166 15.02 7.09 16.42
CA SER A 166 15.79 8.16 15.79
C SER A 166 16.07 7.78 14.34
N ILE A 167 15.92 8.73 13.42
CA ILE A 167 16.31 8.52 12.02
C ILE A 167 17.78 8.86 11.90
N GLN A 168 18.56 7.92 11.38
CA GLN A 168 19.95 8.16 10.98
C GLN A 168 19.96 9.12 9.79
N LEU A 169 20.14 10.40 10.07
CA LEU A 169 20.01 11.47 9.06
C LEU A 169 20.93 11.23 7.85
N GLU A 170 22.16 10.75 8.05
CA GLU A 170 23.09 10.45 6.96
C GLU A 170 22.55 9.34 6.05
N GLN A 171 22.06 8.24 6.62
CA GLN A 171 21.48 7.14 5.86
C GLN A 171 20.19 7.56 5.15
N PHE A 172 19.37 8.36 5.82
CA PHE A 172 18.17 8.96 5.24
C PHE A 172 18.51 9.80 3.99
N PHE A 173 19.50 10.68 4.06
CA PHE A 173 19.93 11.47 2.90
C PHE A 173 20.53 10.59 1.80
N SER A 174 21.25 9.53 2.16
CA SER A 174 21.78 8.56 1.20
C SER A 174 20.67 7.82 0.45
N VAL A 175 19.71 7.23 1.17
CA VAL A 175 18.53 6.54 0.61
C VAL A 175 17.70 7.51 -0.23
N LYS A 176 17.45 8.72 0.29
CA LYS A 176 16.75 9.77 -0.45
C LYS A 176 17.42 10.00 -1.80
N THR A 177 18.74 10.26 -1.79
CA THR A 177 19.55 10.52 -2.99
C THR A 177 19.53 9.35 -3.97
N MET A 178 19.63 8.11 -3.47
CA MET A 178 19.50 6.89 -4.29
C MET A 178 18.15 6.86 -5.02
N VAL A 179 17.04 7.10 -4.31
CA VAL A 179 15.71 7.14 -4.93
C VAL A 179 15.65 8.23 -6.00
N GLN A 180 16.16 9.44 -5.72
CA GLN A 180 16.16 10.55 -6.68
C GLN A 180 16.93 10.19 -7.95
N ASN A 181 18.11 9.61 -7.81
CA ASN A 181 18.96 9.26 -8.94
C ASN A 181 18.33 8.17 -9.80
N THR A 182 17.74 7.14 -9.19
CA THR A 182 17.05 6.05 -9.90
C THR A 182 15.88 6.58 -10.74
N LEU A 183 15.04 7.43 -10.14
CA LEU A 183 13.90 8.02 -10.85
C LEU A 183 14.34 8.96 -11.97
N ARG A 184 15.34 9.82 -11.71
CA ARG A 184 15.91 10.71 -12.74
C ARG A 184 16.51 9.93 -13.91
N ALA A 185 17.25 8.86 -13.64
CA ALA A 185 17.83 8.01 -14.69
C ALA A 185 16.76 7.35 -15.58
N SER A 186 15.57 7.10 -15.03
CA SER A 186 14.42 6.56 -15.78
C SER A 186 13.55 7.62 -16.47
N GLY A 187 13.92 8.91 -16.38
CA GLY A 187 13.11 10.01 -16.94
C GLY A 187 11.84 10.32 -16.15
N ARG A 188 11.68 9.78 -14.94
CA ARG A 188 10.52 9.98 -14.05
C ARG A 188 10.74 11.08 -13.02
N ASP A 189 11.52 12.10 -13.36
CA ASP A 189 11.98 13.20 -12.48
C ASP A 189 10.87 14.23 -12.13
N THR A 190 9.59 13.92 -12.38
CA THR A 190 8.50 14.86 -12.11
C THR A 190 8.03 14.83 -10.66
N THR A 191 7.67 16.04 -10.20
CA THR A 191 7.30 16.47 -8.84
C THR A 191 6.13 15.70 -8.21
N ASP A 192 5.44 14.82 -8.94
CA ASP A 192 4.26 14.07 -8.50
C ASP A 192 4.60 12.78 -7.73
N VAL A 193 5.72 12.12 -8.08
CA VAL A 193 6.23 10.94 -7.36
C VAL A 193 6.81 11.33 -5.99
N TYR A 194 7.17 12.62 -5.83
CA TYR A 194 7.94 13.15 -4.71
C TYR A 194 7.17 13.58 -3.47
N ARG A 195 5.83 13.67 -3.51
CA ARG A 195 5.09 14.37 -2.44
C ARG A 195 5.29 13.72 -1.06
N THR A 196 5.75 12.48 -0.99
CA THR A 196 5.87 11.80 0.30
C THR A 196 7.04 10.82 0.33
N LEU A 197 8.27 11.31 0.13
CA LEU A 197 9.41 10.41 0.31
C LEU A 197 9.50 9.91 1.75
N PHE A 198 9.09 10.69 2.75
CA PHE A 198 8.96 10.22 4.12
C PHE A 198 7.91 11.05 4.86
N HIS A 199 6.74 10.48 5.15
CA HIS A 199 5.90 11.03 6.22
C HIS A 199 6.60 10.65 7.53
N VAL A 200 7.65 11.39 7.91
CA VAL A 200 8.12 11.36 9.29
C VAL A 200 7.03 12.03 10.09
N SER A 201 6.18 11.23 10.72
CA SER A 201 5.27 11.72 11.75
C SER A 201 6.13 12.37 12.83
N ASN A 202 6.23 13.70 12.80
CA ASN A 202 6.68 14.45 13.97
C ASN A 202 5.76 14.05 15.13
N GLY A 203 6.33 13.33 16.10
CA GLY A 203 5.78 13.24 17.45
C GLY A 203 5.67 14.63 18.08
N PRO A 204 4.82 14.79 19.10
CA PRO A 204 4.01 15.98 19.29
C PRO A 204 4.87 17.22 19.49
N SER A 205 4.40 18.32 18.91
CA SER A 205 4.71 19.66 19.39
C SER A 205 4.37 19.72 20.88
N SER A 206 5.35 19.45 21.75
CA SER A 206 5.27 19.89 23.15
C SER A 206 5.43 21.39 23.10
N GLY A 207 4.29 22.07 23.07
CA GLY A 207 4.19 23.51 23.18
C GLY A 207 4.97 23.98 24.40
N LEU A 208 5.70 25.08 24.18
CA LEU A 208 6.09 25.96 25.26
C LEU A 208 4.85 26.32 26.09
N GLN A 209 4.94 26.09 27.40
CA GLN A 209 4.49 27.05 28.41
C GLN A 209 5.68 27.40 29.27
#